data_AF-A0A1M6RYM6-F1
#
_entry.id   AF-A0A1M6RYM6-F1
#
_cell.length_a   1.000
_cell.length_b   1.000
_cell.length_c   1.000
_cell.angle_alpha   90.00
_cell.angle_beta   90.00
_cell.angle_gamma   90.00
#
_symmetry.space_group_name_H-M   'P 1'
#
loop_
_entity.id
_entity.type
_entity.pdbx_description
1 polymer ?
#
loop_
_entity_poly.entity_id
_entity_poly.type
_entity_poly.pdbx_seq_one_letter_code
_entity_poly.pdbx_strand_id
1 'polypeptide(L)'
;MIKEFLKSFFLILSAEMGDKTQVLAMAFATQFTVKEVLIGVFLGCLLNHGIAITLGTYLSSVVPLDIVQIVAGFTFIFFGLLSLKYEENDDIEENNTRKYGPVMTVAMAFFIGELGDKTQLTAITLSVDAVFPIFILMGTVLGMVVTSGIGIFIGSRIGNMIPEVGIKILSSVIFLTFGLFKLYYTLPQKYLTPVNIFIFLVIIGAVVFILLMKMFKEHKQGKITAYEEAALTLYEYYHHIRNSIEDICLGEKTCGKCSSEKCIIGYTKKILDESLSKENKDLKTKNMDFYNSLKKEFDKDKVINSLSMIIAFLNKNLIEKERLEVVNQVRNKLEMILFDKELEFKNKKDYYKTIKNIDKRISKKIINEVRKL
;
A
#
# COMPACT_ATOMS: atom_id res chain seq x y z
N MET A 1 -31.03 -7.15 -14.33
CA MET A 1 -30.94 -6.71 -12.91
C MET A 1 -30.07 -7.65 -12.07
N ILE A 2 -30.59 -8.66 -11.36
CA ILE A 2 -29.78 -9.46 -10.39
C ILE A 2 -28.62 -10.21 -11.06
N LYS A 3 -28.85 -10.84 -12.22
CA LYS A 3 -27.79 -11.57 -12.95
C LYS A 3 -26.63 -10.66 -13.37
N GLU A 4 -26.92 -9.46 -13.87
CA GLU A 4 -25.91 -8.48 -14.29
C GLU A 4 -25.11 -7.94 -13.10
N PHE A 5 -25.79 -7.67 -11.98
CA PHE A 5 -25.15 -7.29 -10.73
C PHE A 5 -24.19 -8.38 -10.23
N LEU A 6 -24.66 -9.63 -10.10
CA LEU A 6 -23.81 -10.72 -9.61
C LEU A 6 -22.65 -11.02 -10.56
N LYS A 7 -22.90 -11.03 -11.88
CA LYS A 7 -21.86 -11.24 -12.90
C LYS A 7 -20.77 -10.18 -12.81
N SER A 8 -21.14 -8.90 -12.76
CA SER A 8 -20.18 -7.79 -12.67
C SER A 8 -19.45 -7.77 -11.32
N PHE A 9 -20.17 -8.00 -10.22
CA PHE A 9 -19.59 -8.10 -8.89
C PHE A 9 -18.52 -9.18 -8.80
N PHE A 10 -18.86 -10.44 -9.13
CA PHE A 10 -17.90 -11.54 -9.01
C PHE A 10 -16.77 -11.44 -10.03
N LEU A 11 -17.01 -10.88 -11.22
CA LEU A 11 -15.96 -10.69 -12.21
C LEU A 11 -14.95 -9.65 -11.74
N ILE A 12 -15.39 -8.49 -11.24
CA ILE A 12 -14.48 -7.48 -10.68
C ILE A 12 -13.78 -7.99 -9.43
N LEU A 13 -14.51 -8.61 -8.49
CA LEU A 13 -13.93 -9.20 -7.29
C LEU A 13 -12.80 -10.19 -7.62
N SER A 14 -12.97 -10.98 -8.69
CA SER A 14 -11.98 -11.96 -9.12
C SER A 14 -10.82 -11.32 -9.87
N ALA A 15 -11.12 -10.35 -10.75
CA ALA A 15 -10.13 -9.63 -11.54
C ALA A 15 -9.17 -8.83 -10.67
N GLU A 16 -9.70 -8.26 -9.59
CA GLU A 16 -9.01 -7.33 -8.69
C GLU A 16 -8.40 -7.98 -7.47
N MET A 17 -8.59 -9.29 -7.31
CA MET A 17 -7.98 -10.00 -6.20
C MET A 17 -6.45 -9.93 -6.30
N GLY A 18 -5.82 -9.32 -5.28
CA GLY A 18 -4.38 -9.15 -5.09
C GLY A 18 -3.67 -8.25 -6.11
N ASP A 19 -4.39 -7.27 -6.67
CA ASP A 19 -3.81 -6.30 -7.59
C ASP A 19 -3.16 -5.08 -6.89
N LYS A 20 -2.46 -4.25 -7.66
CA LYS A 20 -1.82 -2.99 -7.27
C LYS A 20 -2.76 -2.05 -6.51
N THR A 21 -4.03 -2.04 -6.88
CA THR A 21 -5.07 -1.18 -6.31
C THR A 21 -5.45 -1.66 -4.90
N GLN A 22 -5.33 -2.96 -4.60
CA GLN A 22 -5.42 -3.45 -3.23
C GLN A 22 -4.22 -3.01 -2.39
N VAL A 23 -3.02 -3.06 -2.96
CA VAL A 23 -1.81 -2.57 -2.28
C VAL A 23 -1.93 -1.07 -2.02
N LEU A 24 -2.47 -0.31 -2.97
CA LEU A 24 -2.79 1.11 -2.82
C LEU A 24 -3.84 1.35 -1.72
N ALA A 25 -4.90 0.53 -1.65
CA ALA A 25 -5.89 0.59 -0.56
C ALA A 25 -5.25 0.32 0.81
N MET A 26 -4.38 -0.70 0.90
CA MET A 26 -3.62 -1.02 2.10
C MET A 26 -2.72 0.15 2.50
N ALA A 27 -1.97 0.71 1.55
CA ALA A 27 -1.08 1.86 1.77
C ALA A 27 -1.84 3.07 2.31
N PHE A 28 -2.99 3.40 1.70
CA PHE A 28 -3.84 4.47 2.21
C PHE A 28 -4.47 4.15 3.57
N ALA A 29 -4.78 2.88 3.86
CA ALA A 29 -5.28 2.47 5.18
C ALA A 29 -4.22 2.56 6.27
N THR A 30 -2.93 2.63 5.92
CA THR A 30 -1.89 3.03 6.88
C THR A 30 -1.96 4.52 7.19
N GLN A 31 -2.35 5.38 6.24
CA GLN A 31 -2.32 6.84 6.42
C GLN A 31 -3.65 7.40 6.97
N PHE A 32 -4.78 6.87 6.53
CA PHE A 32 -6.15 7.31 6.81
C PHE A 32 -6.99 6.21 7.46
N THR A 33 -8.16 6.55 8.01
CA THR A 33 -9.04 5.53 8.59
C THR A 33 -9.61 4.62 7.50
N VAL A 34 -9.83 3.33 7.81
CA VAL A 34 -10.42 2.36 6.86
C VAL A 34 -11.72 2.88 6.25
N LYS A 35 -12.54 3.58 7.03
CA LYS A 35 -13.78 4.20 6.54
C LYS A 35 -13.51 5.28 5.49
N GLU A 36 -12.56 6.18 5.72
CA GLU A 36 -12.19 7.22 4.76
C GLU A 36 -11.63 6.62 3.47
N VAL A 37 -10.81 5.58 3.57
CA VAL A 37 -10.25 4.87 2.42
C VAL A 37 -11.36 4.20 1.62
N LEU A 38 -12.24 3.42 2.24
CA LEU A 38 -13.32 2.73 1.52
C LEU A 38 -14.31 3.70 0.87
N ILE A 39 -14.59 4.86 1.49
CA ILE A 39 -15.40 5.91 0.86
C ILE A 39 -14.65 6.52 -0.34
N GLY A 40 -13.34 6.75 -0.22
CA GLY A 40 -12.51 7.22 -1.33
C GLY A 40 -12.50 6.24 -2.50
N VAL A 41 -12.24 4.95 -2.23
CA VAL A 41 -12.32 3.86 -3.22
C VAL A 41 -13.67 3.85 -3.89
N PHE A 42 -14.75 3.89 -3.11
CA PHE A 42 -16.12 3.92 -3.64
C PHE A 42 -16.32 5.08 -4.62
N LEU A 43 -15.94 6.31 -4.23
CA LEU A 43 -16.14 7.49 -5.07
C LEU A 43 -15.27 7.47 -6.32
N GLY A 44 -14.00 7.08 -6.20
CA GLY A 44 -13.07 6.97 -7.34
C GLY A 44 -13.54 5.93 -8.34
N CYS A 45 -13.90 4.73 -7.87
CA CYS A 45 -14.41 3.65 -8.71
C CYS A 45 -15.78 3.98 -9.31
N LEU A 46 -16.66 4.65 -8.56
CA LEU A 46 -17.97 5.08 -9.08
C LEU A 46 -17.82 6.03 -10.25
N LEU A 47 -16.89 6.98 -10.18
CA LEU A 47 -16.59 7.88 -11.30
C LEU A 47 -15.94 7.12 -12.46
N ASN A 48 -14.93 6.30 -12.18
CA ASN A 48 -14.20 5.58 -13.22
C ASN A 48 -15.10 4.59 -13.98
N HIS A 49 -15.78 3.71 -13.25
CA HIS A 49 -16.70 2.75 -13.85
C HIS A 49 -17.97 3.42 -14.38
N GLY A 50 -18.39 4.54 -13.80
CA GLY A 50 -19.47 5.36 -14.34
C GLY A 50 -19.16 5.80 -15.77
N ILE A 51 -17.99 6.39 -16.00
CA ILE A 51 -17.53 6.79 -17.33
C ILE A 51 -17.43 5.58 -18.26
N ALA A 52 -16.83 4.49 -17.79
CA ALA A 52 -16.69 3.25 -18.56
C ALA A 52 -18.03 2.68 -19.03
N ILE A 53 -19.01 2.61 -18.12
CA ILE A 53 -20.33 2.06 -18.39
C ILE A 53 -21.14 2.99 -19.30
N THR A 54 -21.07 4.30 -19.10
CA THR A 54 -21.67 5.27 -20.02
C THR A 54 -21.08 5.12 -21.42
N LEU A 55 -19.76 4.98 -21.53
CA LEU A 55 -19.07 4.78 -22.80
C LEU A 55 -19.46 3.46 -23.47
N GLY A 56 -19.49 2.35 -22.73
CA GLY A 56 -19.88 1.05 -23.28
C GLY A 56 -21.35 0.98 -23.70
N THR A 57 -22.24 1.61 -22.94
CA THR A 57 -23.67 1.73 -23.30
C THR A 57 -23.84 2.62 -24.54
N TYR A 58 -23.01 3.65 -24.72
CA TYR A 58 -23.03 4.45 -25.95
C TYR A 58 -22.48 3.67 -27.15
N LEU A 59 -21.37 2.94 -26.96
CA LEU A 59 -20.75 2.12 -28.01
C LEU A 59 -21.69 1.05 -28.55
N SER A 60 -22.57 0.46 -27.73
CA SER A 60 -23.55 -0.54 -28.20
C SER A 60 -24.56 0.01 -29.22
N SER A 61 -24.76 1.33 -29.25
CA SER A 61 -25.64 1.99 -30.23
C SER A 61 -24.97 2.35 -31.55
N VAL A 62 -23.63 2.38 -31.58
CA VAL A 62 -22.81 2.83 -32.73
C VAL A 62 -22.06 1.66 -33.38
N VAL A 63 -21.64 0.69 -32.58
CA VAL A 63 -20.81 -0.43 -33.00
C VAL A 63 -21.62 -1.73 -32.90
N PRO A 64 -21.63 -2.59 -33.95
CA PRO A 64 -22.27 -3.90 -33.90
C PRO A 64 -21.82 -4.71 -32.68
N LEU A 65 -22.79 -5.27 -31.96
CA LEU A 65 -22.58 -6.00 -30.71
C LEU A 65 -21.52 -7.11 -30.86
N ASP A 66 -21.50 -7.80 -32.00
CA ASP A 66 -20.56 -8.88 -32.30
C ASP A 66 -19.11 -8.39 -32.32
N ILE A 67 -18.86 -7.21 -32.91
CA ILE A 67 -17.52 -6.61 -32.96
C ILE A 67 -17.07 -6.26 -31.55
N VAL A 68 -17.95 -5.65 -30.75
CA VAL A 68 -17.60 -5.25 -29.39
C VAL A 68 -17.31 -6.47 -28.52
N GLN A 69 -18.09 -7.54 -28.65
CA GLN A 69 -17.86 -8.79 -27.93
C GLN A 69 -16.57 -9.51 -28.37
N ILE A 70 -16.22 -9.47 -29.66
CA ILE A 70 -14.95 -10.01 -30.16
C ILE A 70 -13.77 -9.22 -29.58
N VAL A 71 -13.82 -7.89 -29.64
CA VAL A 71 -12.78 -7.01 -29.06
C VAL A 71 -12.63 -7.30 -27.56
N ALA A 72 -13.73 -7.39 -26.83
CA ALA A 72 -13.73 -7.76 -25.42
C ALA A 72 -13.06 -9.12 -25.14
N GLY A 73 -13.35 -10.14 -25.95
CA GLY A 73 -12.72 -11.46 -25.83
C GLY A 73 -11.20 -11.40 -25.96
N PHE A 74 -10.71 -10.66 -26.96
CA PHE A 74 -9.26 -10.43 -27.13
C PHE A 74 -8.67 -9.60 -25.99
N THR A 75 -9.37 -8.58 -25.50
CA THR A 75 -8.94 -7.77 -24.36
C THR A 75 -8.82 -8.60 -23.08
N PHE A 76 -9.76 -9.50 -22.80
CA PHE A 76 -9.66 -10.43 -21.66
C PHE A 76 -8.44 -11.35 -21.79
N ILE A 77 -8.15 -11.87 -22.98
CA ILE A 77 -6.94 -12.68 -23.22
C ILE A 77 -5.68 -11.85 -23.01
N PHE A 78 -5.65 -10.63 -23.56
CA PHE A 78 -4.54 -9.70 -23.39
C PHE A 78 -4.25 -9.45 -21.90
N PHE A 79 -5.27 -9.16 -21.08
CA PHE A 79 -5.09 -8.98 -19.65
C PHE A 79 -4.69 -10.26 -18.92
N GLY A 80 -5.23 -11.41 -19.31
CA GLY A 80 -4.81 -12.70 -18.74
C GLY A 80 -3.32 -12.96 -18.98
N LEU A 81 -2.79 -12.55 -20.12
CA LEU A 81 -1.35 -12.62 -20.40
C LEU A 81 -0.57 -11.52 -19.66
N LEU A 82 -1.11 -10.31 -19.59
CA LEU A 82 -0.48 -9.17 -18.89
C LEU A 82 -0.33 -9.45 -17.39
N SER A 83 -1.31 -10.09 -16.75
CA SER A 83 -1.23 -10.48 -15.33
C SER A 83 -0.05 -11.41 -15.02
N LEU A 84 0.45 -12.18 -16.01
CA LEU A 84 1.64 -13.03 -15.87
C LEU A 84 2.94 -12.30 -16.21
N LYS A 85 2.86 -11.11 -16.81
CA LYS A 85 4.03 -10.28 -17.07
C LYS A 85 4.51 -9.71 -15.74
N TYR A 86 5.77 -9.96 -15.43
CA TYR A 86 6.45 -9.28 -14.35
C TYR A 86 6.71 -7.83 -14.77
N GLU A 87 6.14 -6.89 -14.03
CA GLU A 87 6.40 -5.47 -14.17
C GLU A 87 7.42 -5.07 -13.10
N GLU A 88 8.50 -4.39 -13.53
CA GLU A 88 9.26 -3.55 -12.61
C GLU A 88 8.27 -2.51 -12.08
N ASN A 89 8.18 -2.39 -10.75
CA ASN A 89 7.26 -1.45 -10.13
C ASN A 89 7.63 -0.04 -10.63
N ASP A 90 6.79 0.52 -11.50
CA ASP A 90 6.87 1.93 -11.83
C ASP A 90 6.71 2.71 -10.53
N ASP A 91 7.71 3.55 -10.25
CA ASP A 91 7.72 4.48 -9.14
C ASP A 91 6.41 5.27 -9.16
N ILE A 92 5.60 5.11 -8.10
CA ILE A 92 4.45 5.99 -7.88
C ILE A 92 5.04 7.37 -7.61
N GLU A 93 5.06 8.23 -8.64
CA GLU A 93 5.42 9.64 -8.51
C GLU A 93 4.42 10.34 -7.56
N GLU A 94 4.79 10.44 -6.28
CA GLU A 94 3.99 11.11 -5.26
C GLU A 94 4.16 12.64 -5.37
N ASN A 95 3.19 13.26 -6.05
CA ASN A 95 3.14 14.71 -6.17
C ASN A 95 2.74 15.38 -4.85
N ASN A 96 3.60 16.28 -4.43
CA ASN A 96 3.66 16.95 -3.15
C ASN A 96 2.58 18.06 -3.02
N THR A 97 1.30 17.75 -2.75
CA THR A 97 0.31 18.77 -2.34
C THR A 97 -0.80 18.23 -1.42
N ARG A 98 -0.67 18.39 -0.09
CA ARG A 98 -1.79 18.23 0.86
C ARG A 98 -2.80 19.39 0.75
N LYS A 99 -3.53 19.47 -0.36
CA LYS A 99 -4.61 20.46 -0.56
C LYS A 99 -6.02 19.87 -0.37
N TYR A 100 -6.15 18.54 -0.43
CA TYR A 100 -7.43 17.82 -0.38
C TYR A 100 -7.51 16.91 0.85
N GLY A 101 -8.73 16.63 1.33
CA GLY A 101 -8.97 15.73 2.47
C GLY A 101 -8.72 14.24 2.14
N PRO A 102 -8.64 13.36 3.16
CA PRO A 102 -8.35 11.93 3.00
C PRO A 102 -9.18 11.23 1.91
N VAL A 103 -10.50 11.37 1.98
CA VAL A 103 -11.45 10.77 1.03
C VAL A 103 -11.18 11.20 -0.41
N MET A 104 -10.94 12.49 -0.62
CA MET A 104 -10.71 13.04 -1.96
C MET A 104 -9.36 12.62 -2.53
N THR A 105 -8.35 12.50 -1.67
CA THR A 105 -7.01 12.02 -2.06
C THR A 105 -7.10 10.57 -2.55
N VAL A 106 -7.76 9.70 -1.78
CA VAL A 106 -7.96 8.29 -2.16
C VAL A 106 -8.84 8.18 -3.41
N ALA A 107 -9.92 8.97 -3.51
CA ALA A 107 -10.80 8.95 -4.67
C ALA A 107 -10.07 9.34 -5.97
N MET A 108 -9.23 10.38 -5.95
CA MET A 108 -8.44 10.76 -7.12
C MET A 108 -7.39 9.70 -7.46
N ALA A 109 -6.73 9.12 -6.45
CA ALA A 109 -5.73 8.09 -6.68
C ALA A 109 -6.34 6.84 -7.34
N PHE A 110 -7.49 6.37 -6.85
CA PHE A 110 -8.22 5.27 -7.47
C PHE A 110 -8.75 5.64 -8.85
N PHE A 111 -9.33 6.83 -9.02
CA PHE A 111 -9.84 7.27 -10.31
C PHE A 111 -8.75 7.31 -11.39
N ILE A 112 -7.59 7.88 -11.07
CA ILE A 112 -6.46 8.02 -12.00
C ILE A 112 -5.78 6.66 -12.20
N GLY A 113 -5.55 5.91 -11.12
CA GLY A 113 -4.85 4.62 -11.16
C GLY A 113 -5.62 3.54 -11.92
N GLU A 114 -6.95 3.60 -11.93
CA GLU A 114 -7.83 2.67 -12.65
C GLU A 114 -8.14 3.13 -14.09
N LEU A 115 -7.57 4.25 -14.53
CA LEU A 115 -7.84 4.78 -15.85
C LEU A 115 -7.11 3.93 -16.91
N GLY A 116 -7.87 3.31 -17.80
CA GLY A 116 -7.35 2.41 -18.84
C GLY A 116 -7.09 0.98 -18.36
N ASP A 117 -7.44 0.65 -17.11
CA ASP A 117 -7.15 -0.66 -16.53
C ASP A 117 -8.17 -1.74 -16.93
N LYS A 118 -7.84 -3.01 -16.63
CA LYS A 118 -8.63 -4.22 -16.91
C LYS A 118 -10.04 -4.15 -16.35
N THR A 119 -10.22 -3.57 -15.18
CA THR A 119 -11.51 -3.37 -14.51
C THR A 119 -12.38 -2.40 -15.31
N GLN A 120 -11.79 -1.31 -15.78
CA GLN A 120 -12.46 -0.31 -16.62
C GLN A 120 -12.88 -0.90 -17.97
N LEU A 121 -11.99 -1.62 -18.66
CA LEU A 121 -12.33 -2.28 -19.93
C LEU A 121 -13.36 -3.41 -19.73
N THR A 122 -13.33 -4.09 -18.59
CA THR A 122 -14.36 -5.05 -18.18
C THR A 122 -15.72 -4.38 -17.99
N ALA A 123 -15.75 -3.21 -17.33
CA ALA A 123 -16.97 -2.43 -17.13
C ALA A 123 -17.56 -1.94 -18.47
N ILE A 124 -16.72 -1.44 -19.39
CA ILE A 124 -17.12 -1.11 -20.78
C ILE A 124 -17.75 -2.35 -21.42
N THR A 125 -17.03 -3.47 -21.42
CA THR A 125 -17.46 -4.73 -22.05
C THR A 125 -18.80 -5.23 -21.52
N LEU A 126 -18.99 -5.23 -20.21
CA LEU A 126 -20.20 -5.73 -19.57
C LEU A 126 -21.40 -4.79 -19.80
N SER A 127 -21.16 -3.48 -19.96
CA SER A 127 -22.23 -2.52 -20.21
C SER A 127 -22.78 -2.54 -21.64
N VAL A 128 -22.01 -3.04 -22.59
CA VAL A 128 -22.39 -3.10 -24.01
C VAL A 128 -23.60 -4.02 -24.23
N ASP A 129 -23.65 -5.17 -23.55
CA ASP A 129 -24.73 -6.16 -23.64
C ASP A 129 -25.76 -6.03 -22.50
N ALA A 130 -25.70 -4.94 -21.75
CA ALA A 130 -26.51 -4.75 -20.55
C ALA A 130 -27.92 -4.23 -20.86
N VAL A 131 -28.93 -4.91 -20.32
CA VAL A 131 -30.30 -4.39 -20.27
C VAL A 131 -30.45 -3.40 -19.12
N PHE A 132 -29.73 -3.62 -18.01
CA PHE A 132 -29.73 -2.71 -16.85
C PHE A 132 -28.30 -2.27 -16.45
N PRO A 133 -27.69 -1.30 -17.17
CA PRO A 133 -26.31 -0.85 -16.92
C PRO A 133 -26.04 -0.36 -15.49
N ILE A 134 -27.04 0.22 -14.83
CA ILE A 134 -26.90 0.69 -13.44
C ILE A 134 -26.59 -0.46 -12.46
N PHE A 135 -27.10 -1.67 -12.72
CA PHE A 135 -26.82 -2.83 -11.88
C PHE A 135 -25.40 -3.36 -12.10
N ILE A 136 -24.84 -3.14 -13.29
CA ILE A 136 -23.42 -3.41 -13.58
C ILE A 136 -22.55 -2.39 -12.84
N LEU A 137 -22.93 -1.11 -12.82
CA LEU A 137 -22.20 -0.10 -12.05
C LEU A 137 -22.19 -0.45 -10.56
N MET A 138 -23.34 -0.78 -9.98
CA MET A 138 -23.41 -1.20 -8.59
C MET A 138 -22.58 -2.45 -8.31
N GLY A 139 -22.64 -3.46 -9.19
CA GLY A 139 -21.89 -4.70 -9.01
C GLY A 139 -20.38 -4.47 -9.11
N THR A 140 -19.92 -3.75 -10.13
CA THR A 140 -18.49 -3.44 -10.30
C THR A 140 -17.94 -2.57 -9.16
N VAL A 141 -18.64 -1.52 -8.74
CA VAL A 141 -18.22 -0.65 -7.63
C VAL A 141 -18.20 -1.41 -6.31
N LEU A 142 -19.23 -2.22 -6.04
CA LEU A 142 -19.24 -3.05 -4.83
C LEU A 142 -18.10 -4.08 -4.86
N GLY A 143 -17.82 -4.66 -6.04
CA GLY A 143 -16.66 -5.51 -6.27
C GLY A 143 -15.38 -4.81 -5.80
N MET A 144 -15.07 -3.64 -6.35
CA MET A 144 -13.88 -2.87 -5.97
C MET A 144 -13.79 -2.57 -4.47
N VAL A 145 -14.90 -2.12 -3.86
CA VAL A 145 -14.95 -1.79 -2.44
C VAL A 145 -14.72 -3.03 -1.57
N VAL A 146 -15.36 -4.16 -1.89
CA VAL A 146 -15.19 -5.42 -1.16
C VAL A 146 -13.77 -5.93 -1.31
N THR A 147 -13.22 -5.90 -2.52
CA THR A 147 -11.86 -6.40 -2.79
C THR A 147 -10.81 -5.55 -2.07
N SER A 148 -10.98 -4.22 -2.08
CA SER A 148 -10.16 -3.29 -1.30
C SER A 148 -10.29 -3.50 0.20
N GLY A 149 -11.51 -3.75 0.70
CA GLY A 149 -11.77 -4.06 2.09
C GLY A 149 -11.12 -5.37 2.53
N ILE A 150 -11.18 -6.41 1.69
CA ILE A 150 -10.46 -7.67 1.89
C ILE A 150 -8.95 -7.39 1.93
N GLY A 151 -8.42 -6.61 0.98
CA GLY A 151 -7.02 -6.21 0.95
C GLY A 151 -6.59 -5.52 2.24
N ILE A 152 -7.33 -4.52 2.71
CA ILE A 152 -7.04 -3.81 3.97
C ILE A 152 -7.10 -4.77 5.16
N PHE A 153 -8.14 -5.61 5.25
CA PHE A 153 -8.30 -6.57 6.34
C PHE A 153 -7.15 -7.58 6.38
N ILE A 154 -6.84 -8.18 5.23
CA ILE A 154 -5.74 -9.13 5.10
C ILE A 154 -4.40 -8.45 5.36
N GLY A 155 -4.15 -7.27 4.79
CA GLY A 155 -2.93 -6.48 4.99
C GLY A 155 -2.68 -6.18 6.47
N SER A 156 -3.73 -5.83 7.22
CA SER A 156 -3.64 -5.59 8.67
C SER A 156 -3.38 -6.84 9.52
N ARG A 157 -3.61 -8.05 8.97
CA ARG A 157 -3.53 -9.32 9.71
C ARG A 157 -2.35 -10.20 9.30
N ILE A 158 -1.93 -10.14 8.04
CA ILE A 158 -1.11 -11.18 7.40
C ILE A 158 0.38 -10.87 7.36
N GLY A 159 0.83 -9.63 7.59
CA GLY A 159 2.27 -9.33 7.72
C GLY A 159 3.15 -10.10 6.73
N ASN A 160 3.14 -9.69 5.46
CA ASN A 160 4.03 -10.18 4.39
C ASN A 160 3.88 -11.63 3.89
N MET A 161 2.75 -12.31 4.12
CA MET A 161 2.59 -13.71 3.69
C MET A 161 1.60 -13.98 2.53
N ILE A 162 1.32 -13.03 1.64
CA ILE A 162 0.57 -13.36 0.40
C ILE A 162 1.56 -13.57 -0.76
N PRO A 163 1.66 -14.77 -1.33
CA PRO A 163 2.52 -15.01 -2.48
C PRO A 163 1.93 -14.30 -3.70
N GLU A 164 2.50 -13.14 -4.04
CA GLU A 164 2.18 -12.32 -5.22
C GLU A 164 2.05 -13.16 -6.51
N VAL A 165 2.92 -14.16 -6.65
CA VAL A 165 2.92 -15.13 -7.75
C VAL A 165 1.60 -15.91 -7.85
N GLY A 166 1.06 -16.37 -6.72
CA GLY A 166 -0.18 -17.16 -6.70
C GLY A 166 -1.39 -16.35 -7.15
N ILE A 167 -1.43 -15.08 -6.79
CA ILE A 167 -2.48 -14.14 -7.19
C ILE A 167 -2.42 -13.88 -8.71
N LYS A 168 -1.24 -13.56 -9.23
CA LYS A 168 -1.03 -13.30 -10.67
C LYS A 168 -1.47 -14.47 -11.53
N ILE A 169 -1.15 -15.71 -11.10
CA ILE A 169 -1.60 -16.94 -11.77
C ILE A 169 -3.13 -17.06 -11.74
N LEU A 170 -3.75 -16.84 -10.58
CA LEU A 170 -5.20 -16.94 -10.44
C LEU A 170 -5.93 -15.94 -11.34
N SER A 171 -5.49 -14.68 -11.34
CA SER A 171 -6.03 -13.62 -12.22
C SER A 171 -5.91 -14.04 -13.69
N SER A 172 -4.73 -14.47 -14.11
CA SER A 172 -4.48 -14.94 -15.48
C SER A 172 -5.44 -16.04 -15.93
N VAL A 173 -5.65 -17.07 -15.10
CA VAL A 173 -6.56 -18.19 -15.41
C VAL A 173 -7.99 -17.70 -15.64
N ILE A 174 -8.47 -16.79 -14.79
CA ILE A 174 -9.82 -16.26 -14.87
C ILE A 174 -10.01 -15.45 -16.16
N PHE A 175 -9.10 -14.51 -16.42
CA PHE A 175 -9.13 -13.66 -17.60
C PHE A 175 -9.04 -14.45 -18.92
N LEU A 176 -8.11 -15.41 -19.01
CA LEU A 176 -7.99 -16.29 -20.18
C LEU A 176 -9.26 -17.11 -20.39
N THR A 177 -9.86 -17.65 -19.33
CA THR A 177 -11.09 -18.45 -19.44
C THR A 177 -12.25 -17.63 -19.98
N PHE A 178 -12.50 -16.43 -19.43
CA PHE A 178 -13.56 -15.55 -19.91
C PHE A 178 -13.33 -15.05 -21.34
N GLY A 179 -12.08 -14.71 -21.69
CA GLY A 179 -11.73 -14.28 -23.04
C GLY A 179 -11.94 -15.39 -24.08
N LEU A 180 -11.49 -16.60 -23.78
CA LEU A 180 -11.69 -17.78 -24.65
C LEU A 180 -13.17 -18.11 -24.82
N PHE A 181 -13.94 -18.13 -23.74
CA PHE A 181 -15.39 -18.36 -23.82
C PHE A 181 -16.09 -17.29 -24.64
N LYS A 182 -15.74 -16.01 -24.45
CA LYS A 182 -16.39 -14.92 -25.20
C LYS A 182 -16.07 -15.03 -26.70
N LEU A 183 -14.82 -15.30 -27.08
CA LEU A 183 -14.46 -15.54 -28.47
C LEU A 183 -15.18 -16.76 -29.07
N TYR A 184 -15.29 -17.86 -28.32
CA TYR A 184 -15.96 -19.08 -28.79
C TYR A 184 -17.45 -18.87 -29.09
N TYR A 185 -18.16 -18.09 -28.26
CA TYR A 185 -19.60 -17.86 -28.45
C TYR A 185 -19.91 -16.75 -29.47
N THR A 186 -19.00 -15.80 -29.70
CA THR A 186 -19.27 -14.63 -30.54
C THR A 186 -18.68 -14.76 -31.96
N LEU A 187 -17.56 -15.50 -32.15
CA LEU A 187 -16.94 -15.58 -33.47
C LEU A 187 -17.83 -16.33 -34.48
N PRO A 188 -17.90 -15.86 -35.75
CA PRO A 188 -18.59 -16.58 -36.80
C PRO A 188 -18.04 -18.00 -36.99
N GLN A 189 -18.92 -18.96 -37.25
CA GLN A 189 -18.57 -20.39 -37.42
C GLN A 189 -17.47 -20.66 -38.47
N LYS A 190 -17.33 -19.77 -39.45
CA LYS A 190 -16.24 -19.82 -40.45
C LYS A 190 -14.84 -19.79 -39.81
N TYR A 191 -14.67 -19.12 -38.68
CA TYR A 191 -13.39 -18.99 -37.98
C TYR A 191 -13.18 -20.08 -36.92
N LEU A 192 -14.26 -20.68 -36.40
CA LEU A 192 -14.26 -21.73 -35.37
C LEU A 192 -14.03 -23.14 -35.96
N THR A 193 -13.07 -23.26 -36.88
CA THR A 193 -12.66 -24.58 -37.36
C THR A 193 -11.80 -25.29 -36.31
N PRO A 194 -11.85 -26.63 -36.20
CA PRO A 194 -11.02 -27.37 -35.25
C PRO A 194 -9.53 -27.05 -35.38
N VAL A 195 -9.06 -26.81 -36.61
CA VAL A 195 -7.67 -26.44 -36.91
C VAL A 195 -7.33 -25.06 -36.34
N ASN A 196 -8.18 -24.05 -36.56
CA ASN A 196 -7.94 -22.70 -36.05
C ASN A 196 -7.96 -22.66 -34.52
N ILE A 197 -8.92 -23.36 -33.90
CA ILE A 197 -9.01 -23.46 -32.43
C ILE A 197 -7.74 -24.10 -31.87
N PHE A 198 -7.28 -25.20 -32.47
CA PHE A 198 -6.06 -25.88 -32.04
C PHE A 198 -4.83 -24.96 -32.16
N ILE A 199 -4.63 -24.31 -33.31
CA ILE A 199 -3.51 -23.38 -33.52
C ILE A 199 -3.55 -22.24 -32.49
N PHE A 200 -4.72 -21.65 -32.26
CA PHE A 200 -4.87 -20.54 -31.31
C PHE A 200 -4.55 -20.95 -29.87
N LEU A 201 -5.04 -22.10 -29.42
CA LEU A 201 -4.76 -22.63 -28.08
C LEU A 201 -3.27 -22.98 -27.90
N VAL A 202 -2.61 -23.52 -28.94
CA VAL A 202 -1.18 -23.79 -28.91
C VAL A 202 -0.38 -22.50 -28.77
N ILE A 203 -0.74 -21.45 -29.52
CA ILE A 203 -0.08 -20.14 -29.43
C ILE A 203 -0.25 -19.54 -28.03
N ILE A 204 -1.48 -19.48 -27.50
CA ILE A 204 -1.74 -18.95 -26.15
C ILE A 204 -0.99 -19.77 -25.10
N GLY A 205 -1.05 -21.10 -25.19
CA GLY A 205 -0.37 -22.00 -24.27
C GLY A 205 1.15 -21.79 -24.25
N ALA A 206 1.76 -21.60 -25.43
CA ALA A 206 3.18 -21.31 -25.55
C ALA A 206 3.54 -19.96 -24.90
N VAL A 207 2.74 -18.91 -25.12
CA VAL A 207 2.98 -17.58 -24.51
C VAL A 207 2.83 -17.65 -22.99
N VAL A 208 1.77 -18.28 -22.48
CA VAL A 208 1.56 -18.48 -21.03
C VAL A 208 2.74 -19.25 -20.43
N PHE A 209 3.20 -20.32 -21.09
CA PHE A 209 4.35 -21.10 -20.63
C PHE A 209 5.62 -20.26 -20.54
N ILE A 210 5.92 -19.45 -21.57
CA ILE A 210 7.08 -18.54 -21.58
C ILE A 210 6.98 -17.52 -20.43
N LEU A 211 5.82 -16.90 -20.23
CA LEU A 211 5.61 -15.89 -19.18
C LEU A 211 5.72 -16.52 -17.77
N LEU A 212 5.13 -17.69 -17.55
CA LEU A 212 5.27 -18.43 -16.29
C LEU A 212 6.72 -18.78 -16.01
N MET A 213 7.45 -19.31 -17.00
CA MET A 213 8.87 -19.65 -16.86
C MET A 213 9.72 -18.42 -16.52
N LYS A 214 9.43 -17.26 -17.14
CA LYS A 214 10.11 -15.99 -16.83
C LYS A 214 9.81 -15.54 -15.39
N MET A 215 8.54 -15.54 -15.00
CA MET A 215 8.10 -15.15 -13.65
C MET A 215 8.73 -16.03 -12.56
N PHE A 216 8.75 -17.36 -12.73
CA PHE A 216 9.39 -18.27 -11.77
C PHE A 216 10.91 -18.09 -11.71
N LYS A 217 11.56 -17.80 -12.85
CA LYS A 217 13.00 -17.53 -12.90
C LYS A 217 13.36 -16.25 -12.14
N GLU A 218 12.59 -15.19 -12.32
CA GLU A 218 12.79 -13.90 -11.64
C GLU A 218 12.52 -14.00 -10.14
N HIS A 219 11.48 -14.75 -9.73
CA HIS A 219 11.20 -15.00 -8.32
C HIS A 219 12.29 -15.85 -7.64
N LYS A 220 12.87 -16.84 -8.36
CA LYS A 220 13.96 -17.69 -7.86
C LYS A 220 15.30 -16.97 -7.76
N GLN A 221 15.49 -15.86 -8.47
CA GLN A 221 16.72 -15.06 -8.44
C GLN A 221 16.84 -14.15 -7.21
N GLY A 222 15.84 -14.10 -6.33
CA GLY A 222 15.95 -13.38 -5.05
C GLY A 222 16.23 -11.88 -5.23
N LYS A 223 15.74 -11.27 -6.33
CA LYS A 223 15.72 -9.81 -6.43
C LYS A 223 14.91 -9.30 -5.25
N ILE A 224 15.59 -8.63 -4.33
CA ILE A 224 15.01 -7.94 -3.18
C ILE A 224 13.88 -7.08 -3.72
N THR A 225 12.65 -7.36 -3.26
CA THR A 225 11.51 -6.54 -3.65
C THR A 225 11.70 -5.13 -3.07
N ALA A 226 11.12 -4.09 -3.69
CA ALA A 226 11.16 -2.74 -3.11
C ALA A 226 10.67 -2.71 -1.65
N TYR A 227 9.74 -3.61 -1.31
CA TYR A 227 9.30 -3.84 0.06
C TYR A 227 10.41 -4.36 0.99
N GLU A 228 11.18 -5.34 0.52
CA GLU A 228 12.28 -5.93 1.27
C GLU A 228 13.45 -4.96 1.44
N GLU A 229 13.72 -4.10 0.44
CA GLU A 229 14.70 -3.02 0.52
C GLU A 229 14.30 -1.94 1.54
N ALA A 230 13.02 -1.53 1.53
CA ALA A 230 12.48 -0.60 2.51
C ALA A 230 12.52 -1.19 3.94
N ALA A 231 12.23 -2.49 4.09
CA ALA A 231 12.31 -3.19 5.36
C ALA A 231 13.75 -3.27 5.89
N LEU A 232 14.74 -3.54 5.03
CA LEU A 232 16.16 -3.55 5.40
C LEU A 232 16.65 -2.16 5.81
N THR A 233 16.33 -1.13 5.03
CA THR A 233 16.70 0.27 5.34
C THR A 233 16.16 0.69 6.71
N LEU A 234 14.92 0.31 7.03
CA LEU A 234 14.33 0.60 8.32
C LEU A 234 14.99 -0.19 9.47
N TYR A 235 15.33 -1.46 9.23
CA TYR A 235 16.01 -2.30 10.21
C TYR A 235 17.38 -1.70 10.59
N GLU A 236 18.18 -1.31 9.61
CA GLU A 236 19.47 -0.64 9.84
C GLU A 236 19.27 0.66 10.61
N TYR A 237 18.25 1.43 10.26
CA TYR A 237 17.93 2.68 10.94
C TYR A 237 17.55 2.47 12.42
N TYR A 238 16.69 1.51 12.74
CA TYR A 238 16.34 1.19 14.14
C TYR A 238 17.56 0.75 14.94
N HIS A 239 18.44 -0.06 14.33
CA HIS A 239 19.69 -0.45 14.96
C HIS A 239 20.60 0.76 15.26
N HIS A 240 20.70 1.72 14.32
CA HIS A 240 21.44 2.96 14.53
C HIS A 240 20.88 3.84 15.67
N ILE A 241 19.55 4.05 15.70
CA ILE A 241 18.93 4.80 16.81
C ILE A 241 19.14 4.08 18.14
N ARG A 242 18.98 2.75 18.15
CA ARG A 242 19.11 1.92 19.35
C ARG A 242 20.48 2.04 19.99
N ASN A 243 21.53 2.08 19.18
CA ASN A 243 22.90 2.32 19.64
C ASN A 243 23.08 3.76 20.15
N SER A 244 22.55 4.74 19.41
CA SER A 244 22.61 6.14 19.85
C SER A 244 21.93 6.38 21.20
N ILE A 245 20.83 5.67 21.49
CA ILE A 245 20.13 5.74 22.78
C ILE A 245 20.91 5.03 23.90
N GLU A 246 21.64 3.95 23.58
CA GLU A 246 22.52 3.28 24.54
C GLU A 246 23.58 4.27 25.08
N ASP A 247 24.11 5.13 24.23
CA ASP A 247 25.12 6.13 24.60
C ASP A 247 24.59 7.20 25.58
N ILE A 248 23.27 7.40 25.66
CA ILE A 248 22.62 8.31 26.62
C ILE A 248 22.57 7.68 28.02
N CYS A 249 22.64 6.34 28.13
CA CYS A 249 22.60 5.65 29.41
C CYS A 249 23.76 6.09 30.32
N LEU A 250 23.45 6.46 31.56
CA LEU A 250 24.46 6.93 32.53
C LEU A 250 25.33 5.80 33.11
N GLY A 251 24.97 4.54 32.83
CA GLY A 251 25.65 3.35 33.36
C GLY A 251 25.39 3.08 34.84
N GLU A 252 25.85 1.92 35.31
CA GLU A 252 25.63 1.45 36.69
C GLU A 252 26.39 2.28 37.74
N LYS A 253 27.52 2.88 37.38
CA LYS A 253 28.30 3.73 38.30
C LYS A 253 27.49 4.95 38.77
N THR A 254 26.71 5.54 37.86
CA THR A 254 25.91 6.75 38.15
C THR A 254 24.48 6.39 38.58
N CYS A 255 23.89 5.35 38.00
CA CYS A 255 22.51 4.93 38.33
C CYS A 255 22.41 3.96 39.51
N GLY A 256 23.51 3.35 39.97
CA GLY A 256 23.48 2.19 40.86
C GLY A 256 22.89 0.98 40.13
N LYS A 257 21.67 0.57 40.50
CA LYS A 257 20.98 -0.58 39.89
C LYS A 257 20.10 -0.15 38.72
N CYS A 258 20.22 -0.84 37.58
CA CYS A 258 19.38 -0.57 36.41
C CYS A 258 17.89 -0.79 36.73
N SER A 259 17.07 0.20 36.39
CA SER A 259 15.61 0.16 36.59
C SER A 259 14.85 -0.40 35.38
N SER A 260 15.57 -0.88 34.36
CA SER A 260 15.04 -1.43 33.11
C SER A 260 13.94 -0.54 32.50
N GLU A 261 12.75 -1.08 32.26
CA GLU A 261 11.60 -0.40 31.64
C GLU A 261 11.07 0.80 32.45
N LYS A 262 11.39 0.91 33.74
CA LYS A 262 11.01 2.08 34.57
C LYS A 262 11.92 3.28 34.32
N CYS A 263 13.02 3.10 33.60
CA CYS A 263 13.87 4.18 33.13
C CYS A 263 13.43 4.61 31.73
N ILE A 264 13.35 5.92 31.47
CA ILE A 264 12.93 6.43 30.16
C ILE A 264 13.82 5.91 29.02
N ILE A 265 15.14 5.85 29.23
CA ILE A 265 16.09 5.27 28.27
C ILE A 265 15.88 3.76 28.15
N GLY A 266 15.72 3.04 29.26
CA GLY A 266 15.48 1.59 29.25
C GLY A 266 14.18 1.20 28.55
N TYR A 267 13.11 1.97 28.75
CA TYR A 267 11.83 1.81 28.04
C TYR A 267 11.98 2.07 26.54
N THR A 268 12.67 3.15 26.18
CA THR A 268 12.91 3.51 24.78
C THR A 268 13.72 2.43 24.05
N LYS A 269 14.74 1.86 24.73
CA LYS A 269 15.51 0.72 24.23
C LYS A 269 14.62 -0.50 24.00
N LYS A 270 13.76 -0.83 24.96
CA LYS A 270 12.83 -1.95 24.85
C LYS A 270 11.89 -1.81 23.65
N ILE A 271 11.30 -0.63 23.44
CA ILE A 271 10.42 -0.39 22.28
C ILE A 271 11.14 -0.68 20.95
N LEU A 272 12.41 -0.26 20.84
CA LEU A 272 13.22 -0.51 19.65
C LEU A 272 13.61 -2.00 19.53
N ASP A 273 13.96 -2.65 20.64
CA ASP A 273 14.32 -4.08 20.65
C ASP A 273 13.11 -4.96 20.27
N GLU A 274 11.91 -4.62 20.74
CA GLU A 274 10.65 -5.28 20.34
C GLU A 274 10.39 -5.08 18.84
N SER A 275 10.64 -3.87 18.33
CA SER A 275 10.47 -3.54 16.90
C SER A 275 11.50 -4.19 15.97
N LEU A 276 12.66 -4.58 16.50
CA LEU A 276 13.69 -5.34 15.80
C LEU A 276 13.45 -6.86 15.84
N SER A 277 12.59 -7.33 16.76
CA SER A 277 12.28 -8.75 16.93
C SER A 277 11.14 -9.20 15.99
N LYS A 278 11.24 -10.39 15.39
CA LYS A 278 10.19 -10.94 14.50
C LYS A 278 8.85 -11.25 15.18
N GLU A 279 8.78 -11.16 16.51
CA GLU A 279 7.53 -11.34 17.25
C GLU A 279 6.75 -10.03 17.30
N ASN A 280 5.90 -9.80 16.30
CA ASN A 280 4.82 -8.81 16.36
C ASN A 280 3.86 -9.17 17.52
N LYS A 281 4.19 -8.75 18.73
CA LYS A 281 3.23 -8.63 19.83
C LYS A 281 2.73 -7.21 19.84
N ASP A 282 1.40 -7.05 19.76
CA ASP A 282 0.64 -5.83 20.01
C ASP A 282 1.46 -4.83 20.85
N LEU A 283 1.99 -3.77 20.21
CA LEU A 283 2.66 -2.65 20.86
C LEU A 283 1.61 -1.83 21.64
N LYS A 284 1.01 -2.44 22.66
CA LYS A 284 0.10 -1.74 23.58
C LYS A 284 0.94 -0.85 24.46
N THR A 285 0.91 0.44 24.15
CA THR A 285 1.47 1.52 24.95
C THR A 285 0.98 1.37 26.39
N LYS A 286 1.89 1.02 27.30
CA LYS A 286 1.61 1.12 28.73
C LYS A 286 1.84 2.57 29.13
N ASN A 287 0.82 3.22 29.69
CA ASN A 287 0.99 4.50 30.39
C ASN A 287 1.93 4.26 31.57
N MET A 288 3.20 4.59 31.38
CA MET A 288 4.27 4.30 32.30
C MET A 288 4.79 5.63 32.87
N ASP A 289 4.82 5.74 34.19
CA ASP A 289 5.28 6.95 34.87
C ASP A 289 6.81 6.98 34.91
N PHE A 290 7.39 8.01 34.27
CA PHE A 290 8.83 8.23 34.18
C PHE A 290 9.35 9.31 35.15
N TYR A 291 8.52 9.81 36.07
CA TYR A 291 8.86 10.93 36.96
C TYR A 291 10.24 10.79 37.64
N ASN A 292 10.53 9.62 38.22
CA ASN A 292 11.81 9.35 38.87
C ASN A 292 12.99 9.26 37.89
N SER A 293 12.73 8.84 36.65
CA SER A 293 13.77 8.75 35.63
C SER A 293 14.11 10.12 35.02
N LEU A 294 13.15 11.05 34.94
CA LEU A 294 13.34 12.39 34.39
C LEU A 294 14.18 13.29 35.30
N LYS A 295 14.28 12.97 36.59
CA LYS A 295 15.18 13.65 37.55
C LYS A 295 16.67 13.36 37.32
N LYS A 296 17.01 12.39 36.46
CA LYS A 296 18.40 12.04 36.16
C LYS A 296 19.04 13.09 35.25
N GLU A 297 20.29 13.44 35.51
CA GLU A 297 21.05 14.37 34.69
C GLU A 297 21.64 13.68 33.45
N PHE A 298 20.82 13.55 32.40
CA PHE A 298 21.27 13.03 31.11
C PHE A 298 22.15 14.04 30.35
N ASP A 299 23.12 13.52 29.59
CA ASP A 299 23.91 14.33 28.66
C ASP A 299 23.03 14.88 27.54
N LYS A 300 22.73 16.18 27.61
CA LYS A 300 21.84 16.86 26.69
C LYS A 300 22.35 16.85 25.24
N ASP A 301 23.67 16.85 25.03
CA ASP A 301 24.22 16.86 23.67
C ASP A 301 24.03 15.49 23.00
N LYS A 302 24.16 14.39 23.75
CA LYS A 302 23.82 13.04 23.25
C LYS A 302 22.34 12.90 22.92
N VAL A 303 21.47 13.39 23.80
CA VAL A 303 20.00 13.39 23.56
C VAL A 303 19.64 14.21 22.32
N ILE A 304 20.28 15.37 22.13
CA ILE A 304 20.10 16.20 20.92
C ILE A 304 20.54 15.45 19.66
N ASN A 305 21.67 14.73 19.69
CA ASN A 305 22.15 13.98 18.54
C ASN A 305 21.17 12.87 18.14
N SER A 306 20.71 12.06 19.11
CA SER A 306 19.73 11.00 18.84
C SER A 306 18.39 11.56 18.34
N LEU A 307 17.91 12.65 18.95
CA LEU A 307 16.70 13.33 18.51
C LEU A 307 16.84 13.89 17.09
N SER A 308 18.02 14.41 16.75
CA SER A 308 18.32 14.96 15.41
C SER A 308 18.34 13.87 14.34
N MET A 309 18.90 12.70 14.62
CA MET A 309 18.82 11.54 13.73
C MET A 309 17.35 11.16 13.45
N ILE A 310 16.53 11.17 14.50
CA ILE A 310 15.11 10.87 14.37
C ILE A 310 14.37 11.89 13.50
N ILE A 311 14.60 13.18 13.73
CA ILE A 311 13.96 14.23 12.94
C ILE A 311 14.45 14.20 11.47
N ALA A 312 15.74 13.90 11.23
CA ALA A 312 16.29 13.79 9.89
C ALA A 312 15.62 12.65 9.11
N PHE A 313 15.45 11.50 9.76
CA PHE A 313 14.78 10.33 9.17
C PHE A 313 13.30 10.57 8.92
N LEU A 314 12.57 11.12 9.90
CA LEU A 314 11.15 11.49 9.78
C LEU A 314 10.90 12.48 8.62
N ASN A 315 11.93 13.19 8.18
CA ASN A 315 11.85 14.11 7.05
C ASN A 315 12.24 13.49 5.71
N LYS A 316 13.11 12.46 5.69
CA LYS A 316 13.59 11.84 4.44
C LYS A 316 12.68 10.72 3.96
N ASN A 317 12.02 10.00 4.87
CA ASN A 317 11.33 8.75 4.53
C ASN A 317 9.84 8.82 4.91
N LEU A 318 8.98 8.53 3.93
CA LEU A 318 7.54 8.31 4.12
C LEU A 318 7.30 6.82 4.40
N ILE A 319 7.54 6.40 5.64
CA ILE A 319 7.35 4.99 6.05
C ILE A 319 5.91 4.81 6.59
N GLU A 320 5.39 3.58 6.58
CA GLU A 320 4.11 3.18 7.19
C GLU A 320 3.86 3.84 8.56
N LYS A 321 2.62 4.28 8.79
CA LYS A 321 2.21 5.02 10.01
C LYS A 321 2.43 4.26 11.32
N GLU A 322 2.32 2.93 11.30
CA GLU A 322 2.52 2.06 12.47
C GLU A 322 4.02 1.97 12.86
N ARG A 323 4.92 1.97 11.87
CA ARG A 323 6.37 2.02 12.12
C ARG A 323 6.83 3.43 12.48
N LEU A 324 6.21 4.45 11.91
CA LEU A 324 6.35 5.83 12.38
C LEU A 324 5.89 5.99 13.84
N GLU A 325 4.95 5.18 14.33
CA GLU A 325 4.50 5.25 15.72
C GLU A 325 5.64 4.95 16.69
N VAL A 326 6.40 3.88 16.45
CA VAL A 326 7.61 3.53 17.22
C VAL A 326 8.61 4.68 17.22
N VAL A 327 8.91 5.24 16.04
CA VAL A 327 9.83 6.37 15.90
C VAL A 327 9.32 7.61 16.64
N ASN A 328 8.03 7.89 16.57
CA ASN A 328 7.38 8.99 17.28
C ASN A 328 7.39 8.78 18.79
N GLN A 329 7.16 7.56 19.28
CA GLN A 329 7.24 7.23 20.70
C GLN A 329 8.66 7.46 21.22
N VAL A 330 9.68 6.97 20.49
CA VAL A 330 11.09 7.21 20.82
C VAL A 330 11.39 8.71 20.83
N ARG A 331 10.93 9.46 19.81
CA ARG A 331 11.07 10.92 19.76
C ARG A 331 10.46 11.59 20.99
N ASN A 332 9.21 11.25 21.32
CA ASN A 332 8.49 11.82 22.45
C ASN A 332 9.27 11.60 23.77
N LYS A 333 9.89 10.43 23.95
CA LYS A 333 10.70 10.16 25.15
C LYS A 333 11.98 11.00 25.22
N LEU A 334 12.64 11.25 24.09
CA LEU A 334 13.77 12.19 24.05
C LEU A 334 13.33 13.65 24.26
N GLU A 335 12.15 14.03 23.76
CA GLU A 335 11.56 15.35 23.99
C GLU A 335 11.21 15.59 25.45
N MET A 336 10.70 14.57 26.16
CA MET A 336 10.49 14.66 27.60
C MET A 336 11.80 14.95 28.35
N ILE A 337 12.92 14.38 27.91
CA ILE A 337 14.24 14.65 28.54
C ILE A 337 14.70 16.10 28.29
N LEU A 338 14.44 16.66 27.10
CA LEU A 338 14.93 18.00 26.74
C LEU A 338 13.99 19.14 27.13
N PHE A 339 12.67 18.90 27.06
CA PHE A 339 11.63 19.93 27.12
C PHE A 339 10.56 19.66 28.18
N ASP A 340 10.63 18.53 28.90
CA ASP A 340 9.65 18.09 29.90
C ASP A 340 8.21 17.94 29.34
N LYS A 341 8.09 17.68 28.04
CA LYS A 341 6.81 17.43 27.36
C LYS A 341 6.99 16.68 26.04
N GLU A 342 5.92 15.98 25.64
CA GLU A 342 5.81 15.37 24.32
C GLU A 342 5.28 16.39 23.30
N LEU A 343 5.83 16.38 22.08
CA LEU A 343 5.47 17.33 21.04
C LEU A 343 4.83 16.64 19.84
N GLU A 344 3.77 17.25 19.32
CA GLU A 344 3.14 16.80 18.08
C GLU A 344 4.04 17.11 16.87
N PHE A 345 4.31 16.10 16.06
CA PHE A 345 5.10 16.23 14.83
C PHE A 345 4.21 16.15 13.60
N LYS A 346 3.80 17.31 13.10
CA LYS A 346 3.01 17.41 11.86
C LYS A 346 3.90 17.41 10.63
N ASN A 347 4.94 18.23 10.67
CA ASN A 347 5.97 18.37 9.65
C ASN A 347 7.20 19.06 10.28
N LYS A 348 8.35 18.98 9.60
CA LYS A 348 9.62 19.54 10.06
C LYS A 348 9.55 21.05 10.35
N LYS A 349 8.85 21.83 9.52
CA LYS A 349 8.76 23.29 9.67
C LYS A 349 7.98 23.69 10.93
N ASP A 350 6.82 23.07 11.14
CA ASP A 350 5.99 23.30 12.32
C ASP A 350 6.70 22.82 13.59
N TYR A 351 7.33 21.65 13.52
CA TYR A 351 8.12 21.13 14.63
C TYR A 351 9.24 22.10 15.04
N TYR A 352 10.00 22.62 14.08
CA TYR A 352 11.04 23.63 14.33
C TYR A 352 10.49 24.91 14.95
N LYS A 353 9.31 25.36 14.52
CA LYS A 353 8.64 26.52 15.13
C LYS A 353 8.29 26.23 16.59
N THR A 354 7.76 25.04 16.87
CA THR A 354 7.38 24.62 18.22
C THR A 354 8.59 24.57 19.16
N ILE A 355 9.67 23.84 18.79
CA ILE A 355 10.86 23.74 19.66
C ILE A 355 11.56 25.10 19.85
N LYS A 356 11.52 25.99 18.85
CA LYS A 356 12.10 27.34 18.94
C LYS A 356 11.36 28.23 19.94
N ASN A 357 10.05 28.03 20.09
CA ASN A 357 9.24 28.73 21.08
C ASN A 357 9.49 28.23 22.51
N ILE A 358 9.96 27.00 22.66
CA ILE A 358 10.23 26.37 23.96
C ILE A 358 11.63 26.73 24.46
N ASP A 359 12.65 26.42 23.67
CA ASP A 359 14.05 26.72 23.99
C ASP A 359 14.81 27.06 22.70
N LYS A 360 15.15 28.34 22.53
CA LYS A 360 15.86 28.84 21.34
C LYS A 360 17.28 28.25 21.21
N ARG A 361 17.96 27.96 22.32
CA ARG A 361 19.35 27.47 22.33
C ARG A 361 19.39 26.00 21.91
N ILE A 362 18.55 25.17 22.53
CA ILE A 362 18.44 23.74 22.19
C ILE A 362 17.90 23.58 20.77
N SER A 363 16.87 24.36 20.38
CA SER A 363 16.34 24.36 19.01
C SER A 363 17.41 24.62 17.96
N LYS A 364 18.28 25.62 18.18
CA LYS A 364 19.37 25.94 17.25
C LYS A 364 20.37 24.78 17.11
N LYS A 365 20.69 24.09 18.19
CA LYS A 365 21.55 22.89 18.15
C LYS A 365 20.90 21.77 17.34
N ILE A 366 19.66 21.42 17.63
CA ILE A 366 18.90 20.38 16.91
C ILE A 366 18.84 20.71 15.40
N ILE A 367 18.47 21.93 15.03
CA ILE A 367 18.38 22.34 13.62
C ILE A 367 19.73 22.23 12.91
N ASN A 368 20.83 22.58 13.59
CA ASN A 368 22.16 22.48 13.02
C ASN A 368 22.61 21.02 12.85
N GLU A 369 22.36 20.15 13.82
CA GLU A 369 22.69 18.72 13.72
C GLU A 369 21.86 18.03 12.62
N VAL A 370 20.55 18.31 12.55
CA VAL A 370 19.69 17.78 11.47
C VAL A 370 20.14 18.25 10.07
N ARG A 371 20.84 19.39 9.95
CA ARG A 371 21.39 19.85 8.66
C ARG A 371 22.66 19.11 8.23
N LYS A 372 23.38 18.49 9.16
CA LYS A 372 24.59 17.71 8.88
C LYS A 372 24.28 16.28 8.42
N LEU A 373 23.08 15.79 8.75
CA LEU A 373 22.55 14.46 8.43
C LEU A 373 21.67 14.52 7.17
#